data_AF-A0A081D2M4-F1
#
_entry.id   AF-A0A081D2M4-F1
#
_cell.length_a   1.000
_cell.length_b   1.000
_cell.length_c   1.000
_cell.angle_alpha   90.00
_cell.angle_beta   90.00
_cell.angle_gamma   90.00
#
_symmetry.space_group_name_H-M   'P 1'
#
loop_
_entity.id
_entity.type
_entity.pdbx_description
1 polymer ?
#
loop_
_entity_poly.entity_id
_entity_poly.type
_entity_poly.pdbx_seq_one_letter_code
_entity_poly.pdbx_strand_id
1 'polypeptide(L)'
;MTKIIAFIDGSQYAKNICDHIVWINQRAPVSVDLIHVIGRRDTSSAPFNLSGNIGLGARTALLEELADLDARKAKAAHQRGHLLLDEAKALLKSAGIPDVETKLRS
;
A
#
# COMPACT_ATOMS: atom_id res chain seq x y z
N MET A 1 24.74 13.84 1.99
CA MET A 1 24.37 12.63 1.22
C MET A 1 23.01 12.84 0.60
N THR A 2 22.86 12.49 -0.67
CA THR A 2 21.59 12.66 -1.39
C THR A 2 20.72 11.42 -1.17
N LYS A 3 19.42 11.64 -0.91
CA LYS A 3 18.45 10.57 -0.62
C LYS A 3 17.29 10.66 -1.60
N ILE A 4 16.89 9.51 -2.15
CA ILE A 4 15.67 9.39 -2.95
C ILE A 4 14.55 8.91 -2.03
N ILE A 5 13.42 9.62 -2.07
CA ILE A 5 12.18 9.16 -1.47
C ILE A 5 11.25 8.78 -2.62
N ALA A 6 10.91 7.49 -2.70
CA ALA A 6 10.07 6.95 -3.75
C ALA A 6 8.79 6.36 -3.17
N PHE A 7 7.67 6.78 -3.75
CA PHE A 7 6.35 6.27 -3.41
C PHE A 7 5.97 5.22 -4.44
N ILE A 8 5.69 4.00 -3.98
CA ILE A 8 5.28 2.89 -4.83
C ILE A 8 3.89 2.42 -4.42
N ASP A 9 3.14 1.92 -5.40
CA ASP A 9 1.84 1.30 -5.22
C ASP A 9 1.81 -0.09 -5.89
N GLY A 10 0.68 -0.77 -5.80
CA GLY A 10 0.54 -2.08 -6.44
C GLY A 10 0.36 -2.03 -7.95
N SER A 11 0.67 -0.90 -8.61
CA SER A 11 0.56 -0.75 -10.06
C SER A 11 1.80 -1.28 -10.79
N GLN A 12 1.67 -1.49 -12.10
CA GLN A 12 2.79 -1.82 -12.97
C GLN A 12 3.92 -0.76 -12.99
N TYR A 13 3.65 0.47 -12.54
CA TYR A 13 4.63 1.54 -12.51
C TYR A 13 5.65 1.43 -11.36
N ALA A 14 5.34 0.66 -10.30
CA ALA A 14 6.28 0.45 -9.19
C ALA A 14 7.62 -0.13 -9.65
N LYS A 15 7.57 -1.07 -10.60
CA LYS A 15 8.78 -1.64 -11.21
C LYS A 15 9.58 -0.57 -11.98
N ASN A 16 8.90 0.25 -12.78
CA ASN A 16 9.55 1.32 -13.53
C ASN A 16 10.25 2.32 -12.60
N ILE A 17 9.63 2.65 -11.46
CA ILE A 17 10.25 3.50 -10.44
C ILE A 17 11.55 2.87 -9.91
N CYS A 18 11.52 1.57 -9.58
CA CYS A 18 12.72 0.86 -9.12
C CYS A 18 13.83 0.85 -10.18
N ASP A 19 13.48 0.61 -11.44
CA ASP A 19 14.44 0.62 -12.57
C ASP A 19 15.12 2.00 -12.72
N HIS A 20 14.36 3.10 -12.54
CA HIS A 20 14.92 4.46 -12.55
C HIS A 20 15.83 4.73 -11.35
N ILE A 21 15.48 4.26 -10.16
CA ILE A 21 16.33 4.39 -8.97
C ILE A 21 17.68 3.70 -9.20
N VAL A 22 17.67 2.50 -9.78
CA VAL A 22 18.90 1.78 -10.15
C VAL A 22 19.74 2.58 -11.14
N TRP A 23 19.11 3.11 -12.20
CA TRP A 23 19.80 3.94 -13.20
C TRP A 23 20.42 5.22 -12.60
N ILE A 24 19.74 5.86 -11.63
CA ILE A 24 20.29 7.01 -10.90
C ILE A 24 21.48 6.58 -10.04
N ASN A 25 21.33 5.49 -9.28
CA ASN A 25 22.35 5.01 -8.34
C ASN A 25 23.66 4.59 -9.03
N GLN A 26 23.59 4.14 -10.28
CA GLN A 26 24.77 3.86 -11.12
C GLN A 26 25.61 5.11 -11.43
N ARG A 27 25.02 6.30 -11.42
CA ARG A 27 25.72 7.58 -11.70
C ARG A 27 26.13 8.30 -10.45
N ALA A 28 25.31 8.23 -9.41
CA ALA A 28 25.57 8.84 -8.12
C ALA A 28 25.02 7.92 -7.02
N PRO A 29 25.88 7.36 -6.15
CA PRO A 29 25.41 6.57 -5.02
C PRO A 29 24.48 7.39 -4.11
N VAL A 30 23.28 6.86 -3.88
CA VAL A 30 22.22 7.48 -3.06
C VAL A 30 21.56 6.44 -2.17
N SER A 31 21.11 6.87 -0.99
CA SER A 31 20.24 6.07 -0.13
C SER A 31 18.78 6.16 -0.60
N VAL A 32 17.96 5.14 -0.35
CA VAL A 32 16.57 5.08 -0.83
C VAL A 32 15.60 4.85 0.33
N ASP A 33 14.55 5.67 0.41
CA ASP A 33 13.34 5.39 1.20
C ASP A 33 12.21 4.98 0.25
N LEU A 34 11.76 3.73 0.36
CA LEU A 34 10.57 3.21 -0.33
C LEU A 34 9.35 3.35 0.58
N ILE A 35 8.32 4.03 0.10
CA ILE A 35 7.10 4.28 0.86
C ILE A 35 5.90 3.73 0.10
N HIS A 36 5.08 2.92 0.79
CA HIS A 36 3.76 2.54 0.30
C HIS A 36 2.70 3.15 1.21
N VAL A 37 1.70 3.80 0.62
CA VAL A 37 0.58 4.40 1.34
C VAL A 37 -0.67 3.61 0.99
N ILE A 38 -1.27 2.95 1.99
CA ILE A 38 -2.57 2.31 1.88
C ILE A 38 -3.61 3.42 1.80
N GLY A 39 -4.22 3.56 0.62
CA GLY A 39 -5.23 4.59 0.39
C GLY A 39 -6.54 4.28 1.10
N ARG A 40 -7.17 5.31 1.69
CA ARG A 40 -8.54 5.23 2.24
C ARG A 40 -9.66 5.10 1.18
N ARG A 41 -9.32 5.02 -0.11
CA ARG A 41 -10.23 5.23 -1.25
C ARG A 41 -11.04 4.00 -1.66
N ASP A 42 -10.90 2.87 -0.98
CA ASP A 42 -11.80 1.72 -1.19
C ASP A 42 -13.20 1.94 -0.59
N THR A 43 -13.46 3.12 0.01
CA THR A 43 -14.77 3.56 0.51
C THR A 43 -15.67 4.15 -0.59
N SER A 44 -15.44 3.79 -1.85
CA SER A 44 -16.33 4.13 -2.98
C SER A 44 -17.60 3.27 -2.99
N SER A 45 -18.28 3.20 -1.87
CA SER A 45 -19.70 2.88 -1.80
C SER A 45 -20.20 3.63 -0.57
N ALA A 46 -20.70 4.85 -0.80
CA ALA A 46 -21.53 5.49 0.20
C ALA A 46 -22.52 4.43 0.72
N PRO A 47 -22.62 4.19 2.05
CA PRO A 47 -23.56 3.21 2.55
C PRO A 47 -24.94 3.61 2.01
N PHE A 48 -25.53 2.75 1.17
CA PHE A 48 -26.89 2.93 0.70
C PHE A 48 -27.75 3.15 1.95
N ASN A 49 -28.40 4.31 2.02
CA ASN A 49 -29.26 4.63 3.17
C ASN A 49 -30.49 3.72 3.15
N LEU A 50 -30.37 2.54 3.76
CA LEU A 50 -31.42 1.53 3.87
C LEU A 50 -32.23 1.65 5.17
N SER A 51 -32.08 2.77 5.90
CA SER A 51 -32.69 2.99 7.22
C SER A 51 -34.22 2.99 7.23
N GLY A 52 -34.86 3.04 6.06
CA GLY A 52 -36.33 3.09 5.94
C GLY A 52 -37.05 1.74 5.92
N ASN A 53 -36.39 0.61 5.62
CA ASN A 53 -37.08 -0.66 5.28
C ASN A 53 -36.57 -1.93 5.99
N ILE A 54 -35.57 -1.85 6.88
CA ILE A 54 -34.94 -3.02 7.50
C ILE A 54 -35.27 -3.04 9.00
N GLY A 55 -35.94 -4.10 9.47
CA GLY A 55 -36.23 -4.29 10.90
C GLY A 55 -34.96 -4.24 11.76
N LEU A 56 -35.08 -3.74 13.01
CA LEU A 56 -33.93 -3.42 13.87
C LEU A 56 -32.86 -4.53 13.95
N GLY A 57 -33.26 -5.81 13.99
CA GLY A 57 -32.34 -6.94 14.03
C GLY A 57 -31.54 -7.15 12.73
N ALA A 58 -32.18 -6.98 11.58
CA ALA A 58 -31.52 -7.13 10.28
C ALA A 58 -30.55 -5.96 9.99
N ARG A 59 -30.79 -4.77 10.57
CA ARG A 59 -29.86 -3.64 10.49
C ARG A 59 -28.58 -3.91 11.29
N THR A 60 -28.70 -4.42 12.51
CA THR A 60 -27.53 -4.69 13.36
C THR A 60 -26.65 -5.78 12.74
N ALA A 61 -27.25 -6.87 12.26
CA ALA A 61 -26.52 -7.95 11.60
C ALA A 61 -25.75 -7.46 10.35
N LEU A 62 -26.37 -6.60 9.52
CA LEU A 62 -25.71 -6.03 8.34
C LEU A 62 -24.54 -5.11 8.71
N LEU A 63 -24.69 -4.29 9.75
CA LEU A 63 -23.60 -3.41 10.20
C LEU A 63 -22.42 -4.20 10.76
N GLU A 64 -22.68 -5.30 11.46
CA GLU A 64 -21.65 -6.21 11.95
C GLU A 64 -20.90 -6.90 10.79
N GLU A 65 -21.64 -7.40 9.79
CA GLU A 65 -21.03 -7.99 8.59
C GLU A 65 -20.14 -7.01 7.82
N LEU A 66 -20.59 -5.76 7.66
CA LEU A 66 -19.81 -4.70 7.02
C LEU A 66 -18.54 -4.36 7.83
N ALA A 67 -18.64 -4.29 9.16
CA ALA A 67 -17.48 -4.06 10.03
C ALA A 67 -16.44 -5.20 9.91
N ASP A 68 -16.90 -6.45 9.87
CA ASP A 68 -16.04 -7.63 9.66
C ASP A 68 -15.39 -7.64 8.28
N LEU A 69 -16.12 -7.21 7.25
CA LEU A 69 -15.59 -7.06 5.89
C LEU A 69 -14.49 -5.99 5.84
N ASP A 70 -14.71 -4.84 6.47
CA ASP A 70 -13.73 -3.75 6.53
C ASP A 70 -12.47 -4.17 7.28
N ALA A 71 -12.61 -4.89 8.40
CA ALA A 71 -11.47 -5.44 9.15
C ALA A 71 -10.64 -6.42 8.30
N ARG A 72 -11.32 -7.31 7.55
CA ARG A 72 -10.66 -8.25 6.63
C ARG A 72 -9.94 -7.53 5.49
N LYS A 73 -10.57 -6.52 4.89
CA LYS A 73 -9.97 -5.69 3.83
C LYS A 73 -8.74 -4.94 4.33
N ALA A 74 -8.82 -4.31 5.50
CA ALA A 74 -7.69 -3.60 6.10
C ALA A 74 -6.49 -4.54 6.32
N LYS A 75 -6.74 -5.73 6.89
CA LYS A 75 -5.70 -6.75 7.08
C LYS A 75 -5.05 -7.17 5.75
N ALA A 76 -5.85 -7.43 4.73
CA ALA A 76 -5.35 -7.81 3.40
C ALA A 76 -4.52 -6.68 2.75
N ALA A 77 -4.97 -5.43 2.87
CA ALA A 77 -4.24 -4.27 2.36
C ALA A 77 -2.89 -4.09 3.04
N HIS A 78 -2.82 -4.25 4.37
CA HIS A 78 -1.55 -4.22 5.11
C HIS A 78 -0.58 -5.30 4.64
N GLN A 79 -1.06 -6.55 4.53
CA GLN A 79 -0.23 -7.65 4.08
C GLN A 79 0.29 -7.43 2.65
N ARG A 80 -0.57 -6.99 1.73
CA ARG A 80 -0.18 -6.63 0.36
C ARG A 80 0.86 -5.51 0.35
N GLY A 81 0.67 -4.49 1.17
CA GLY A 81 1.60 -3.36 1.27
C GLY A 81 3.00 -3.76 1.74
N HIS A 82 3.08 -4.68 2.71
CA HIS A 82 4.36 -5.26 3.14
C HIS A 82 5.03 -6.06 2.02
N LEU A 83 4.29 -6.96 1.37
CA LEU A 83 4.83 -7.78 0.27
C LEU A 83 5.38 -6.91 -0.87
N LEU A 84 4.66 -5.84 -1.25
CA LEU A 84 5.10 -4.89 -2.26
C LEU A 84 6.43 -4.21 -1.89
N LEU A 85 6.55 -3.74 -0.65
CA LEU A 85 7.76 -3.09 -0.16
C LEU A 85 8.94 -4.05 -0.08
N ASP A 86 8.70 -5.29 0.38
CA ASP A 86 9.72 -6.32 0.50
C ASP A 86 10.27 -6.73 -0.88
N GLU A 87 9.38 -6.91 -1.87
CA GLU A 87 9.76 -7.23 -3.24
C GLU A 87 10.59 -6.09 -3.87
N ALA A 88 10.13 -4.84 -3.74
CA ALA A 88 10.85 -3.69 -4.26
C ALA A 88 12.22 -3.50 -3.59
N LYS A 89 12.29 -3.69 -2.26
CA LYS A 89 13.55 -3.65 -1.51
C LYS A 89 14.52 -4.73 -1.96
N ALA A 90 14.04 -5.96 -2.16
CA ALA A 90 14.85 -7.07 -2.65
C ALA A 90 15.41 -6.77 -4.06
N LEU A 91 14.58 -6.22 -4.94
CA LEU A 91 14.99 -5.81 -6.29
C LEU A 91 16.11 -4.77 -6.22
N LEU A 92 15.94 -3.67 -5.48
CA LEU A 92 16.96 -2.63 -5.35
C LEU A 92 18.27 -3.15 -4.73
N LYS A 93 18.18 -4.01 -3.71
CA LYS A 93 19.36 -4.64 -3.10
C LYS A 93 20.10 -5.56 -4.07
N SER A 94 19.37 -6.37 -4.85
CA SER A 94 19.97 -7.23 -5.88
C SER A 94 20.66 -6.44 -6.99
N ALA A 95 20.21 -5.21 -7.25
CA ALA A 95 20.81 -4.29 -8.20
C ALA A 95 22.00 -3.48 -7.63
N GLY A 96 22.47 -3.79 -6.42
CA GLY A 96 23.65 -3.18 -5.82
C GLY A 96 23.38 -1.90 -5.01
N ILE A 97 22.14 -1.65 -4.59
CA ILE A 97 21.78 -0.55 -3.69
C ILE A 97 21.61 -1.10 -2.26
N PRO A 98 22.62 -1.00 -1.37
CA PRO A 98 22.54 -1.62 -0.06
C PRO A 98 21.65 -0.85 0.93
N ASP A 99 21.60 0.47 0.80
CA ASP A 99 20.92 1.38 1.73
C ASP A 99 19.49 1.68 1.24
N VAL A 100 18.58 0.76 1.57
CA VAL A 100 17.16 0.82 1.22
C VAL A 100 16.30 0.60 2.45
N GLU A 101 15.63 1.67 2.88
CA GLU A 101 14.64 1.65 3.95
C GLU A 101 13.22 1.60 3.39
N THR A 102 12.32 0.98 4.14
CA THR A 102 10.93 0.75 3.71
C THR A 102 9.96 1.26 4.76
N LYS A 103 8.88 1.92 4.32
CA LYS A 103 7.84 2.42 5.21
C LYS A 103 6.44 2.19 4.66
N LEU A 104 5.66 1.41 5.41
CA LEU A 104 4.23 1.29 5.17
C LEU A 104 3.49 2.40 5.93
N ARG A 105 2.56 3.07 5.27
CA ARG A 105 1.65 4.08 5.85
C ARG A 105 0.21 3.68 5.59
N SER A 106 -0.66 3.85 6.58
CA SER A 106 -2.10 3.54 6.55
C SER A 106 -2.89 4.68 7.16
#